data_AF-A0A6F8V331-F1
#
_entry.id   AF-A0A6F8V331-F1
#
_cell.length_a   1.000
_cell.length_b   1.000
_cell.length_c   1.000
_cell.angle_alpha   90.00
_cell.angle_beta   90.00
_cell.angle_gamma   90.00
#
_symmetry.space_group_name_H-M   'P 1'
#
loop_
_entity.id
_entity.type
_entity.pdbx_description
1 polymer ?
#
loop_
_entity_poly.entity_id
_entity_poly.type
_entity_poly.pdbx_seq_one_letter_code
_entity_poly.pdbx_strand_id
1 'polypeptide(L)'
;MGVTLPKDMRFAGFKAGVIKAGLKSLARTSNAAAFMTLKGVGENVRERAILFQELLDRKLVEPRQNAHELTEAGEAIASGKAKTRTPLARAQMHVEQLLERIAAYNADPEGFLHIDQVWLYGSTMRGEETVGDIDIALSTSRRPPYDKNWDLMQRRVREVLRERGDSPANHSPLFSGEDWLMRRAIFGERRHPLLAGVQGSTGDLEAIAAPCQLLYDRSRGGKVNDPILPQHPASEGRQEGTPEQRKLPDFNAGLVGPMDARWLVSHAQYGAVSPYDIFGSWEEAEPLFYRFPRNLAVLTDRDKKIARRGDWMPDALGKGEIDGSERVVLTNHNGSEAISVVLKRTIVEDDAGIRITATLESSEMLNVKEPGQDLYDDISSAITLLLATDADRVMRRQMDVGATKQVTIAIDNSGPTDDLRTMVASDIALLLEEGEISIVPEGWSGPAFKVERIAMWGAPGMTM
;
A
#
# COMPACT_ATOMS: atom_id res chain seq x y z
N MET A 1 5.57 8.91 15.82
CA MET A 1 4.31 9.34 15.15
C MET A 1 4.28 8.82 13.71
N GLY A 2 3.12 8.44 13.17
CA GLY A 2 2.98 8.02 11.77
C GLY A 2 3.07 9.18 10.78
N VAL A 3 3.43 8.90 9.52
CA VAL A 3 3.49 9.92 8.46
C VAL A 3 2.10 10.28 7.93
N THR A 4 1.92 11.51 7.46
CA THR A 4 0.75 11.88 6.65
C THR A 4 1.02 11.51 5.21
N LEU A 5 0.18 10.63 4.64
CA LEU A 5 0.35 10.19 3.26
C LEU A 5 -0.28 11.18 2.28
N PRO A 6 0.36 11.48 1.14
CA PRO A 6 -0.26 12.27 0.07
C PRO A 6 -1.57 11.64 -0.42
N LYS A 7 -2.55 12.47 -0.82
CA LYS A 7 -3.88 11.99 -1.26
C LYS A 7 -3.82 11.24 -2.59
N ASP A 8 -2.90 11.67 -3.43
CA ASP A 8 -2.57 11.17 -4.77
C ASP A 8 -1.51 10.07 -4.75
N MET A 9 -0.99 9.71 -3.57
CA MET A 9 -0.02 8.63 -3.44
C MET A 9 -0.58 7.33 -4.02
N ARG A 10 0.13 6.81 -5.02
CA ARG A 10 -0.15 5.56 -5.69
C ARG A 10 1.12 4.76 -5.90
N PHE A 11 0.99 3.44 -5.87
CA PHE A 11 1.98 2.49 -6.36
C PHE A 11 1.29 1.60 -7.38
N ALA A 12 1.77 1.58 -8.62
CA ALA A 12 1.17 0.89 -9.74
C ALA A 12 -0.36 1.10 -9.82
N GLY A 13 -0.80 2.35 -9.68
CA GLY A 13 -2.23 2.71 -9.67
C GLY A 13 -2.98 2.44 -8.36
N PHE A 14 -2.47 1.60 -7.46
CA PHE A 14 -3.09 1.29 -6.17
C PHE A 14 -3.07 2.49 -5.22
N LYS A 15 -4.24 2.84 -4.67
CA LYS A 15 -4.39 3.99 -3.75
C LYS A 15 -3.71 3.72 -2.40
N ALA A 16 -3.27 4.77 -1.72
CA ALA A 16 -2.67 4.70 -0.38
C ALA A 16 -3.47 3.84 0.63
N GLY A 17 -4.81 3.87 0.59
CA GLY A 17 -5.65 3.05 1.47
C GLY A 17 -5.45 1.55 1.28
N VAL A 18 -5.34 1.10 0.03
CA VAL A 18 -5.11 -0.29 -0.37
C VAL A 18 -3.70 -0.73 0.02
N ILE A 19 -2.69 0.08 -0.29
CA ILE A 19 -1.29 -0.14 0.08
C ILE A 19 -1.17 -0.37 1.60
N LYS A 20 -1.82 0.48 2.40
CA LYS A 20 -1.81 0.35 3.86
C LYS A 20 -2.51 -0.91 4.35
N ALA A 21 -3.64 -1.28 3.76
CA ALA A 21 -4.36 -2.50 4.14
C ALA A 21 -3.47 -3.73 3.89
N GLY A 22 -2.77 -3.76 2.75
CA GLY A 22 -1.77 -4.78 2.43
C GLY A 22 -0.63 -4.84 3.45
N LEU A 23 0.04 -3.72 3.70
CA LEU A 23 1.13 -3.63 4.67
C LEU A 23 0.71 -4.04 6.08
N LYS A 24 -0.49 -3.63 6.54
CA LYS A 24 -1.03 -4.04 7.85
C LYS A 24 -1.28 -5.55 7.94
N SER A 25 -1.71 -6.17 6.85
CA SER A 25 -1.90 -7.63 6.82
C SER A 25 -0.56 -8.36 6.92
N LEU A 26 0.47 -7.88 6.20
CA LEU A 26 1.82 -8.43 6.29
C LEU A 26 2.40 -8.25 7.69
N ALA A 27 2.24 -7.07 8.30
CA ALA A 27 2.69 -6.84 9.67
C ALA A 27 2.08 -7.82 10.69
N ARG A 28 0.89 -8.38 10.41
CA ARG A 28 0.20 -9.33 11.28
C ARG A 28 0.56 -10.80 10.99
N THR A 29 0.84 -11.13 9.74
CA THR A 29 0.93 -12.53 9.27
C THR A 29 2.33 -12.94 8.84
N SER A 30 3.17 -11.97 8.47
CA SER A 30 4.48 -12.14 7.84
C SER A 30 4.51 -13.14 6.68
N ASN A 31 3.36 -13.36 6.03
CA ASN A 31 3.15 -14.45 5.08
C ASN A 31 2.57 -13.92 3.75
N ALA A 32 3.30 -14.15 2.65
CA ALA A 32 2.88 -13.75 1.31
C ALA A 32 1.62 -14.50 0.85
N ALA A 33 1.45 -15.78 1.18
CA ALA A 33 0.24 -16.53 0.85
C ALA A 33 -1.01 -15.90 1.50
N ALA A 34 -0.88 -15.44 2.75
CA ALA A 34 -1.96 -14.73 3.44
C ALA A 34 -2.28 -13.39 2.76
N PHE A 35 -1.28 -12.69 2.21
CA PHE A 35 -1.48 -11.48 1.42
C PHE A 35 -2.25 -11.76 0.12
N MET A 36 -1.95 -12.86 -0.58
CA MET A 36 -2.63 -13.23 -1.83
C MET A 36 -4.11 -13.61 -1.65
N THR A 37 -4.56 -13.84 -0.43
CA THR A 37 -5.97 -14.12 -0.10
C THR A 37 -6.70 -12.92 0.51
N LEU A 38 -6.04 -11.76 0.63
CA LEU A 38 -6.55 -10.61 1.35
C LEU A 38 -7.62 -9.85 0.55
N LYS A 39 -8.86 -9.90 1.07
CA LYS A 39 -9.97 -9.12 0.52
C LYS A 39 -9.73 -7.61 0.65
N GLY A 40 -10.02 -6.86 -0.40
CA GLY A 40 -9.96 -5.39 -0.42
C GLY A 40 -8.59 -4.79 -0.75
N VAL A 41 -7.60 -5.60 -1.13
CA VAL A 41 -6.28 -5.13 -1.59
C VAL A 41 -6.08 -5.25 -3.11
N GLY A 42 -6.94 -6.02 -3.77
CA GLY A 42 -7.09 -6.15 -5.22
C GLY A 42 -8.25 -7.10 -5.48
N GLU A 43 -8.85 -7.04 -6.67
CA GLU A 43 -10.02 -7.87 -7.01
C GLU A 43 -9.62 -9.35 -7.11
N ASN A 44 -8.48 -9.63 -7.74
CA ASN A 44 -8.00 -10.98 -8.00
C ASN A 44 -6.52 -11.17 -7.58
N VAL A 45 -5.99 -12.41 -7.68
CA VAL A 45 -4.61 -12.70 -7.23
C VAL A 45 -3.60 -11.95 -8.06
N ARG A 46 -3.85 -11.74 -9.37
CA ARG A 46 -2.96 -10.97 -10.24
C ARG A 46 -2.73 -9.55 -9.73
N GLU A 47 -3.78 -8.82 -9.36
CA GLU A 47 -3.63 -7.48 -8.79
C GLU A 47 -2.86 -7.49 -7.47
N ARG A 48 -3.13 -8.47 -6.61
CA ARG A 48 -2.42 -8.62 -5.34
C ARG A 48 -0.94 -8.97 -5.56
N ALA A 49 -0.63 -9.81 -6.55
CA ALA A 49 0.74 -10.13 -6.94
C ALA A 49 1.52 -8.89 -7.40
N ILE A 50 0.92 -8.06 -8.28
CA ILE A 50 1.51 -6.80 -8.73
C ILE A 50 1.81 -5.90 -7.53
N LEU A 51 0.83 -5.66 -6.66
CA LEU A 51 1.05 -4.81 -5.50
C LEU A 51 2.13 -5.37 -4.57
N PHE A 52 2.14 -6.68 -4.31
CA PHE A 52 3.14 -7.30 -3.45
C PHE A 52 4.55 -7.11 -3.99
N GLN A 53 4.74 -7.30 -5.31
CA GLN A 53 6.02 -7.03 -5.96
C GLN A 53 6.41 -5.55 -5.86
N GLU A 54 5.46 -4.62 -6.02
CA GLU A 54 5.74 -3.19 -5.82
C GLU A 54 6.17 -2.85 -4.38
N LEU A 55 5.64 -3.54 -3.37
CA LEU A 55 6.08 -3.35 -1.99
C LEU A 55 7.53 -3.83 -1.77
N LEU A 56 7.94 -4.89 -2.46
CA LEU A 56 9.33 -5.39 -2.43
C LEU A 56 10.28 -4.42 -3.15
N ASP A 57 9.94 -4.03 -4.38
CA ASP A 57 10.77 -3.13 -5.19
C ASP A 57 10.99 -1.76 -4.53
N ARG A 58 9.95 -1.24 -3.86
CA ARG A 58 10.01 0.01 -3.10
C ARG A 58 10.62 -0.14 -1.71
N LYS A 59 11.15 -1.33 -1.39
CA LYS A 59 11.81 -1.66 -0.12
C LYS A 59 10.92 -1.36 1.09
N LEU A 60 9.61 -1.55 0.95
CA LEU A 60 8.64 -1.44 2.05
C LEU A 60 8.49 -2.78 2.78
N VAL A 61 8.82 -3.87 2.07
CA VAL A 61 8.83 -5.23 2.56
C VAL A 61 10.18 -5.84 2.20
N GLU A 62 10.75 -6.63 3.10
CA GLU A 62 11.95 -7.42 2.82
C GLU A 62 11.69 -8.93 3.03
N PRO A 63 12.23 -9.79 2.17
CA PRO A 63 12.17 -11.23 2.38
C PRO A 63 13.14 -11.65 3.51
N ARG A 64 12.63 -12.39 4.49
CA ARG A 64 13.38 -13.15 5.50
C ARG A 64 13.22 -14.64 5.21
N GLN A 65 14.09 -15.49 5.77
CA GLN A 65 14.21 -16.93 5.42
C GLN A 65 12.88 -17.63 5.06
N ASN A 66 11.83 -17.45 5.86
CA ASN A 66 10.50 -18.01 5.62
C ASN A 66 9.36 -16.99 5.81
N ALA A 67 9.66 -15.69 5.75
CA ALA A 67 8.71 -14.64 6.10
C ALA A 67 8.92 -13.38 5.27
N HIS A 68 7.94 -12.48 5.29
CA HIS A 68 8.04 -11.16 4.70
C HIS A 68 7.75 -10.13 5.78
N GLU A 69 8.74 -9.30 6.09
CA GLU A 69 8.68 -8.33 7.18
C GLU A 69 8.65 -6.91 6.61
N LEU A 70 7.99 -6.00 7.34
CA LEU A 70 7.98 -4.60 6.98
C LEU A 70 9.35 -3.99 7.30
N THR A 71 9.87 -3.18 6.39
CA THR A 71 10.98 -2.28 6.70
C THR A 71 10.50 -1.10 7.52
N GLU A 72 11.41 -0.26 8.05
CA GLU A 72 11.03 0.98 8.75
C GLU A 72 10.15 1.88 7.87
N ALA A 73 10.44 1.95 6.57
CA ALA A 73 9.63 2.65 5.58
C ALA A 73 8.23 2.03 5.45
N GLY A 74 8.14 0.70 5.35
CA GLY A 74 6.87 -0.03 5.33
C GLY A 74 6.02 0.24 6.57
N GLU A 75 6.62 0.22 7.77
CA GLU A 75 5.92 0.55 9.01
C GLU A 75 5.44 2.00 9.06
N ALA A 76 6.25 2.94 8.56
CA ALA A 76 5.85 4.35 8.48
C ALA A 76 4.57 4.51 7.67
N ILE A 77 4.46 3.85 6.51
CA ILE A 77 3.26 3.87 5.67
C ILE A 77 2.08 3.15 6.35
N ALA A 78 2.31 1.95 6.90
CA ALA A 78 1.28 1.16 7.57
C ALA A 78 0.62 1.91 8.75
N SER A 79 1.45 2.61 9.53
CA SER A 79 1.04 3.43 10.69
C SER A 79 0.63 4.85 10.32
N GLY A 80 0.89 5.29 9.08
CA GLY A 80 0.60 6.63 8.61
C GLY A 80 -0.90 6.95 8.67
N LYS A 81 -1.26 8.23 8.80
CA LYS A 81 -2.65 8.68 8.70
C LYS A 81 -2.90 9.11 7.25
N ALA A 82 -3.87 8.48 6.60
CA ALA A 82 -4.38 8.96 5.31
C ALA A 82 -5.39 10.07 5.61
N LYS A 83 -4.90 11.23 6.02
CA LYS A 83 -5.73 12.41 6.34
C LYS A 83 -5.58 13.41 5.20
N THR A 84 -6.69 13.89 4.66
CA THR A 84 -6.66 15.03 3.73
C THR A 84 -6.12 16.23 4.49
N ARG A 85 -4.93 16.71 4.10
CA ARG A 85 -4.38 17.95 4.66
C ARG A 85 -5.27 19.12 4.26
N THR A 86 -5.50 20.02 5.19
CA THR A 86 -6.33 21.21 4.98
C THR A 86 -5.44 22.41 4.67
N PRO A 87 -5.77 23.25 3.66
CA PRO A 87 -5.04 24.50 3.43
C PRO A 87 -4.88 25.32 4.69
N LEU A 88 -3.69 25.89 4.91
CA LEU A 88 -3.36 26.63 6.13
C LEU A 88 -4.37 27.74 6.42
N ALA A 89 -4.78 28.50 5.40
CA ALA A 89 -5.78 29.56 5.54
C ALA A 89 -7.12 29.06 6.12
N ARG A 90 -7.57 27.88 5.67
CA ARG A 90 -8.80 27.26 6.20
C ARG A 90 -8.62 26.73 7.62
N ALA A 91 -7.42 26.23 7.95
CA ALA A 91 -7.11 25.85 9.33
C ALA A 91 -7.11 27.07 10.27
N GLN A 92 -6.53 28.19 9.84
CA GLN A 92 -6.53 29.46 10.58
C GLN A 92 -7.95 29.98 10.85
N MET A 93 -8.87 29.89 9.88
CA MET A 93 -10.29 30.23 10.11
C MET A 93 -10.90 29.43 11.27
N HIS A 94 -10.60 28.14 11.38
CA HIS A 94 -11.09 27.32 12.49
C HIS A 94 -10.45 27.69 13.84
N VAL A 95 -9.19 28.12 13.84
CA VAL A 95 -8.52 28.66 15.04
C VAL A 95 -9.20 29.97 15.46
N GLU A 96 -9.44 30.90 14.53
CA GLU A 96 -10.10 32.17 14.83
C GLU A 96 -11.50 31.98 15.40
N GLN A 97 -12.30 31.09 14.80
CA GLN A 97 -13.63 30.72 15.31
C GLN A 97 -13.57 30.11 16.71
N LEU A 98 -12.56 29.27 16.99
CA LEU A 98 -12.35 28.73 18.33
C LEU A 98 -12.03 29.85 19.32
N LEU A 99 -11.13 30.77 18.98
CA LEU A 99 -10.76 31.90 19.84
C LEU A 99 -11.95 32.83 20.13
N GLU A 100 -12.84 33.05 19.15
CA GLU A 100 -14.08 33.81 19.33
C GLU A 100 -15.02 33.14 20.32
N ARG A 101 -15.21 31.81 20.19
CA ARG A 101 -16.03 31.05 21.14
C ARG A 101 -15.42 31.01 22.54
N ILE A 102 -14.10 30.97 22.64
CA ILE A 102 -13.37 31.07 23.92
C ILE A 102 -13.60 32.45 24.55
N ALA A 103 -13.52 33.53 23.77
CA ALA A 103 -13.80 34.87 24.27
C ALA A 103 -15.26 34.99 24.76
N ALA A 104 -16.23 34.46 24.01
CA ALA A 104 -17.63 34.43 24.43
C ALA A 104 -17.84 33.61 25.70
N TYR A 105 -17.23 32.41 25.80
CA TYR A 105 -17.29 31.58 27.00
C TYR A 105 -16.67 32.26 28.23
N ASN A 106 -15.55 32.96 28.06
CA ASN A 106 -14.91 33.70 29.15
C ASN A 106 -15.74 34.92 29.59
N ALA A 107 -16.53 35.51 28.69
CA ALA A 107 -17.44 36.63 29.00
C ALA A 107 -18.76 36.18 29.64
N ASP A 108 -19.19 34.92 29.43
CA ASP A 108 -20.41 34.37 30.02
C ASP A 108 -20.29 34.29 31.55
N PRO A 109 -21.09 35.02 32.34
CA PRO A 109 -21.00 35.00 33.81
C PRO A 109 -21.35 33.64 34.43
N GLU A 110 -22.12 32.79 33.74
CA GLU A 110 -22.57 31.48 34.23
C GLU A 110 -21.53 30.37 34.04
N GLY A 111 -20.38 30.67 33.41
CA GLY A 111 -19.31 29.70 33.20
C GLY A 111 -18.66 29.18 34.49
N PHE A 112 -18.12 27.96 34.44
CA PHE A 112 -17.46 27.32 35.59
C PHE A 112 -15.95 27.56 35.64
N LEU A 113 -15.35 27.65 34.46
CA LEU A 113 -13.92 27.84 34.27
C LEU A 113 -13.66 29.15 33.51
N HIS A 114 -12.46 29.66 33.68
CA HIS A 114 -11.82 30.56 32.72
C HIS A 114 -10.85 29.74 31.87
N ILE A 115 -10.78 30.07 30.58
CA ILE A 115 -9.67 29.68 29.73
C ILE A 115 -8.66 30.82 29.81
N ASP A 116 -7.53 30.57 30.46
CA ASP A 116 -6.52 31.58 30.73
C ASP A 116 -5.60 31.78 29.53
N GLN A 117 -5.13 30.68 28.93
CA GLN A 117 -4.22 30.73 27.79
C GLN A 117 -4.58 29.70 26.73
N VAL A 118 -4.31 30.08 25.47
CA VAL A 118 -4.44 29.20 24.30
C VAL A 118 -3.12 29.22 23.54
N TRP A 119 -2.47 28.07 23.48
CA TRP A 119 -1.20 27.86 22.79
C TRP A 119 -1.40 26.98 21.57
N LEU A 120 -0.92 27.42 20.41
CA LEU A 120 -0.94 26.64 19.16
C LEU A 120 0.45 26.06 18.91
N TYR A 121 0.52 24.77 18.57
CA TYR A 121 1.75 23.99 18.41
C TYR A 121 1.89 23.40 17.00
N GLY A 122 3.13 23.02 16.66
CA GLY A 122 3.41 22.03 15.62
C GLY A 122 3.31 22.54 14.18
N SER A 123 2.69 21.76 13.29
CA SER A 123 2.73 21.99 11.83
C SER A 123 2.17 23.33 11.39
N THR A 124 1.23 23.90 12.14
CA THR A 124 0.60 25.19 11.81
C THR A 124 1.58 26.36 11.96
N MET A 125 2.66 26.19 12.72
CA MET A 125 3.70 27.19 12.96
C MET A 125 4.89 27.10 11.98
N ARG A 126 4.96 26.04 11.16
CA ARG A 126 6.10 25.79 10.26
C ARG A 126 5.95 26.41 8.87
N GLY A 127 4.89 27.17 8.63
CA GLY A 127 4.64 27.80 7.32
C GLY A 127 4.32 26.81 6.19
N GLU A 128 3.97 25.57 6.51
CA GLU A 128 3.56 24.57 5.53
C GLU A 128 2.23 25.00 4.86
N GLU A 129 2.11 24.84 3.53
CA GLU A 129 0.92 25.28 2.77
C GLU A 129 -0.39 24.59 3.23
N THR A 130 -0.26 23.38 3.80
CA THR A 130 -1.38 22.58 4.31
C THR A 130 -1.04 21.97 5.66
N VAL A 131 -2.04 21.62 6.48
CA VAL A 131 -1.86 20.99 7.81
C VAL A 131 -2.78 19.77 8.00
N GLY A 132 -2.35 18.77 8.80
CA GLY A 132 -3.13 17.55 9.05
C GLY A 132 -4.11 17.66 10.23
N ASP A 133 -3.72 18.39 11.26
CA ASP A 133 -4.49 18.73 12.45
C ASP A 133 -4.02 20.08 13.00
N ILE A 134 -4.78 20.59 13.96
CA ILE A 134 -4.46 21.77 14.75
C ILE A 134 -4.23 21.28 16.19
N ASP A 135 -2.99 21.39 16.65
CA ASP A 135 -2.59 21.03 18.01
C ASP A 135 -2.63 22.28 18.89
N ILE A 136 -3.63 22.36 19.78
CA ILE A 136 -3.79 23.49 20.71
C ILE A 136 -3.79 22.98 22.14
N ALA A 137 -3.07 23.66 23.02
CA ALA A 137 -3.20 23.48 24.45
C ALA A 137 -4.04 24.61 25.05
N LEU A 138 -4.92 24.24 25.98
CA LEU A 138 -5.69 25.17 26.80
C LEU A 138 -5.17 25.12 28.24
N SER A 139 -4.94 26.29 28.83
CA SER A 139 -4.78 26.44 30.28
C SER A 139 -6.06 27.01 30.86
N THR A 140 -6.50 26.47 32.00
CA THR A 140 -7.77 26.84 32.62
C THR A 140 -7.65 27.04 34.12
N SER A 141 -8.44 27.97 34.65
CA SER A 141 -8.63 28.18 36.09
C SER A 141 -10.11 28.15 36.44
N ARG A 142 -10.41 27.87 37.71
CA ARG A 142 -11.80 27.96 38.21
C ARG A 142 -12.18 29.41 38.42
N ARG A 143 -13.44 29.75 38.18
CA ARG A 143 -13.95 31.09 38.47
C ARG A 143 -14.01 31.36 39.98
N PRO A 144 -13.96 32.63 40.43
CA PRO A 144 -13.90 32.99 41.84
C PRO A 144 -14.90 32.27 42.79
N PRO A 145 -16.20 32.11 42.46
CA PRO A 145 -17.12 31.42 43.37
C PRO A 145 -16.79 29.93 43.56
N TYR A 146 -16.06 29.35 42.62
CA TYR A 146 -15.65 27.94 42.60
C TYR A 146 -14.18 27.75 42.96
N ASP A 147 -13.41 28.84 43.06
CA ASP A 147 -12.03 28.78 43.49
C ASP A 147 -11.98 28.28 44.93
N LYS A 148 -11.26 27.17 45.13
CA LYS A 148 -11.18 26.43 46.40
C LYS A 148 -12.53 25.90 46.97
N ASN A 149 -13.65 26.03 46.25
CA ASN A 149 -14.96 25.53 46.66
C ASN A 149 -15.48 24.45 45.68
N TRP A 150 -14.84 23.28 45.73
CA TRP A 150 -15.12 22.17 44.83
C TRP A 150 -16.55 21.65 44.94
N ASP A 151 -17.09 21.56 46.16
CA ASP A 151 -18.43 21.02 46.39
C ASP A 151 -19.53 21.90 45.83
N LEU A 152 -19.35 23.22 45.86
CA LEU A 152 -20.27 24.16 45.22
C LEU A 152 -20.25 23.99 43.70
N MET A 153 -19.06 23.91 43.11
CA MET A 153 -18.87 23.71 41.68
C MET A 153 -19.52 22.39 41.22
N GLN A 154 -19.25 21.28 41.92
CA GLN A 154 -19.79 19.97 41.56
C GLN A 154 -21.32 19.88 41.74
N ARG A 155 -21.91 20.63 42.68
CA ARG A 155 -23.37 20.75 42.77
C ARG A 155 -23.94 21.49 41.56
N ARG A 156 -23.37 22.66 41.22
CA ARG A 156 -23.84 23.47 40.10
C ARG A 156 -23.65 22.77 38.75
N VAL A 157 -22.53 22.08 38.53
CA VAL A 157 -22.30 21.26 37.33
C VAL A 157 -23.38 20.19 37.19
N ARG A 158 -23.72 19.48 38.27
CA ARG A 158 -24.79 18.46 38.26
C ARG A 158 -26.17 19.04 37.97
N GLU A 159 -26.48 20.22 38.49
CA GLU A 159 -27.73 20.94 38.18
C GLU A 159 -27.82 21.25 36.68
N VAL A 160 -26.80 21.91 36.13
CA VAL A 160 -26.77 22.29 34.70
C VAL A 160 -26.82 21.07 33.77
N LEU A 161 -26.15 19.97 34.14
CA LEU A 161 -26.21 18.72 33.36
C LEU A 161 -27.60 18.07 33.38
N ARG A 162 -28.35 18.17 34.49
CA ARG A 162 -29.73 17.64 34.58
C ARG A 162 -30.72 18.46 33.78
N GLU A 163 -30.52 19.77 33.72
CA GLU A 163 -31.37 20.68 32.94
C GLU A 163 -31.12 20.55 31.42
N ARG A 164 -29.93 20.09 31.03
CA ARG A 164 -29.58 19.83 29.63
C ARG A 164 -30.05 18.46 29.16
N GLY A 165 -30.97 18.45 28.19
CA GLY A 165 -31.47 17.22 27.56
C GLY A 165 -30.46 16.47 26.67
N ASP A 166 -29.30 17.06 26.38
CA ASP A 166 -28.22 16.47 25.56
C ASP A 166 -27.04 15.92 26.37
N SER A 167 -27.15 15.87 27.71
CA SER A 167 -26.10 15.38 28.57
C SER A 167 -25.96 13.84 28.51
N PRO A 168 -24.73 13.28 28.54
CA PRO A 168 -24.53 11.84 28.57
C PRO A 168 -25.12 11.19 29.83
N ALA A 169 -25.84 10.08 29.69
CA ALA A 169 -26.48 9.38 30.81
C ALA A 169 -25.49 8.77 31.83
N ASN A 170 -24.27 8.47 31.41
CA ASN A 170 -23.21 7.90 32.26
C ASN A 170 -21.93 8.73 32.11
N HIS A 171 -21.58 9.50 33.15
CA HIS A 171 -20.27 10.14 33.24
C HIS A 171 -19.26 9.12 33.81
N SER A 172 -18.22 8.81 33.04
CA SER A 172 -17.09 8.03 33.54
C SER A 172 -16.29 8.85 34.56
N PRO A 173 -15.68 8.24 35.61
CA PRO A 173 -14.72 8.91 36.50
C PRO A 173 -13.56 9.60 35.78
N LEU A 174 -13.31 9.24 34.51
CA LEU A 174 -12.26 9.80 33.64
C LEU A 174 -12.68 11.08 32.90
N PHE A 175 -13.96 11.48 32.93
CA PHE A 175 -14.46 12.70 32.28
C PHE A 175 -15.21 13.56 33.29
N SER A 176 -14.64 14.71 33.66
CA SER A 176 -15.31 15.66 34.55
C SER A 176 -16.45 16.38 33.81
N GLY A 177 -17.62 16.48 34.44
CA GLY A 177 -18.78 17.17 33.84
C GLY A 177 -18.49 18.63 33.46
N GLU A 178 -17.55 19.26 34.17
CA GLU A 178 -17.00 20.59 33.84
C GLU A 178 -16.26 20.63 32.49
N ASP A 179 -15.39 19.64 32.19
CA ASP A 179 -14.67 19.55 30.90
C ASP A 179 -15.67 19.32 29.77
N TRP A 180 -16.69 18.50 29.99
CA TRP A 180 -17.75 18.32 29.00
C TRP A 180 -18.51 19.62 28.72
N LEU A 181 -18.93 20.37 29.75
CA LEU A 181 -19.64 21.63 29.60
C LEU A 181 -18.79 22.70 28.89
N MET A 182 -17.51 22.82 29.29
CA MET A 182 -16.57 23.73 28.62
C MET A 182 -16.39 23.33 27.15
N ARG A 183 -16.11 22.06 26.85
CA ARG A 183 -15.93 21.57 25.47
C ARG A 183 -17.18 21.80 24.63
N ARG A 184 -18.37 21.58 25.19
CA ARG A 184 -19.65 21.85 24.52
C ARG A 184 -19.82 23.33 24.20
N ALA A 185 -19.39 24.23 25.09
CA ALA A 185 -19.43 25.67 24.85
C ALA A 185 -18.46 26.12 23.73
N ILE A 186 -17.21 25.64 23.75
CA ILE A 186 -16.19 26.12 22.79
C ILE A 186 -16.19 25.37 21.45
N PHE A 187 -16.63 24.11 21.42
CA PHE A 187 -16.70 23.32 20.18
C PHE A 187 -18.11 23.24 19.58
N GLY A 188 -19.15 23.57 20.34
CA GLY A 188 -20.54 23.39 19.92
C GLY A 188 -20.95 21.93 19.97
N GLU A 189 -21.92 21.54 19.12
CA GLU A 189 -22.50 20.20 19.24
C GLU A 189 -21.50 19.07 18.94
N ARG A 190 -20.60 19.31 18.01
CA ARG A 190 -19.55 18.36 17.63
C ARG A 190 -18.26 19.12 17.40
N ARG A 191 -17.16 18.59 17.94
CA ARG A 191 -15.81 19.10 17.67
C ARG A 191 -15.48 18.91 16.19
N HIS A 192 -15.02 19.98 15.54
CA HIS A 192 -14.55 19.90 14.15
C HIS A 192 -13.34 18.95 14.06
N PRO A 193 -13.22 18.10 13.02
CA PRO A 193 -12.14 17.11 12.92
C PRO A 193 -10.72 17.68 12.98
N LEU A 194 -10.52 18.94 12.56
CA LEU A 194 -9.23 19.63 12.66
C LEU A 194 -8.83 19.99 14.09
N LEU A 195 -9.82 20.20 14.96
CA LEU A 195 -9.61 20.52 16.37
C LEU A 195 -9.50 19.27 17.24
N ALA A 196 -9.38 18.07 16.65
CA ALA A 196 -9.23 16.81 17.36
C ALA A 196 -8.00 16.82 18.30
N GLY A 197 -6.93 17.51 17.91
CA GLY A 197 -5.69 17.65 18.68
C GLY A 197 -5.74 18.66 19.83
N VAL A 198 -6.86 19.37 20.04
CA VAL A 198 -6.94 20.34 21.15
C VAL A 198 -7.01 19.62 22.51
N GLN A 199 -6.09 19.94 23.40
CA GLN A 199 -5.93 19.35 24.72
C GLN A 199 -6.32 20.32 25.85
N GLY A 200 -6.82 19.77 26.96
CA GLY A 200 -7.24 20.54 28.15
C GLY A 200 -6.11 20.86 29.13
N SER A 201 -4.85 20.63 28.74
CA SER A 201 -3.66 20.94 29.52
C SER A 201 -2.48 21.18 28.57
N THR A 202 -1.48 21.92 29.03
CA THR A 202 -0.26 22.20 28.25
C THR A 202 0.79 21.10 28.36
N GLY A 203 0.76 20.26 29.40
CA GLY A 203 1.83 19.32 29.73
C GLY A 203 2.29 18.38 28.60
N ASP A 204 1.36 17.70 27.91
CA ASP A 204 1.74 16.76 26.84
C ASP A 204 2.41 17.48 25.65
N LEU A 205 1.95 18.68 25.30
CA LEU A 205 2.48 19.46 24.18
C LEU A 205 3.79 20.20 24.56
N GLU A 206 3.92 20.62 25.83
CA GLU A 206 5.17 21.12 26.40
C GLU A 206 6.31 20.09 26.31
N ALA A 207 6.00 18.80 26.58
CA ALA A 207 6.98 17.71 26.56
C ALA A 207 7.51 17.35 25.16
N ILE A 208 6.80 17.75 24.09
CA ILE A 208 7.21 17.50 22.70
C ILE A 208 8.32 18.46 22.25
N ALA A 209 8.46 19.63 22.90
CA ALA A 209 9.40 20.69 22.53
C ALA A 209 9.28 21.12 21.04
N ALA A 210 8.05 21.30 20.57
CA ALA A 210 7.76 21.77 19.21
C ALA A 210 7.56 23.30 19.15
N PRO A 211 7.73 23.94 17.97
CA PRO A 211 7.43 25.35 17.78
C PRO A 211 5.99 25.69 18.20
N CYS A 212 5.82 26.79 18.90
CA CYS A 212 4.54 27.20 19.47
C CYS A 212 4.33 28.72 19.48
N GLN A 213 3.06 29.13 19.53
CA GLN A 213 2.66 30.54 19.63
C GLN A 213 1.51 30.69 20.64
N LEU A 214 1.61 31.70 21.50
CA LEU A 214 0.49 32.11 22.35
C LEU A 214 -0.50 32.91 21.50
N LEU A 215 -1.75 32.46 21.43
CA LEU A 215 -2.81 33.08 20.63
C LEU A 215 -3.85 33.83 21.48
N TYR A 216 -3.98 33.46 22.74
CA TYR A 216 -4.92 34.08 23.66
C TYR A 216 -4.36 34.08 25.07
N ASP A 217 -4.47 35.21 25.75
CA ASP A 217 -4.14 35.39 27.16
C ASP A 217 -5.21 36.27 27.81
N ARG A 218 -5.97 35.67 28.73
CA ARG A 218 -7.04 36.35 29.46
C ARG A 218 -6.52 37.54 30.25
N SER A 219 -5.34 37.42 30.87
CA SER A 219 -4.75 38.49 31.68
C SER A 219 -4.35 39.71 30.85
N ARG A 220 -4.11 39.50 29.54
CA ARG A 220 -3.78 40.54 28.55
C ARG A 220 -4.99 41.01 27.73
N GLY A 221 -6.21 40.63 28.13
CA GLY A 221 -7.44 41.09 27.48
C GLY A 221 -7.91 40.23 26.30
N GLY A 222 -7.34 39.03 26.11
CA GLY A 222 -7.83 38.05 25.14
C GLY A 222 -6.84 37.72 24.03
N LYS A 223 -7.24 37.88 22.76
CA LYS A 223 -6.39 37.51 21.60
C LYS A 223 -5.06 38.28 21.67
N VAL A 224 -3.95 37.57 21.48
CA VAL A 224 -2.60 38.12 21.41
C VAL A 224 -1.90 37.65 20.13
N ASN A 225 -0.84 38.35 19.73
CA ASN A 225 -0.04 38.01 18.55
C ASN A 225 1.44 37.96 18.93
N ASP A 226 1.77 37.05 19.85
CA ASP A 226 3.14 36.87 20.31
C ASP A 226 3.99 36.18 19.22
N PRO A 227 5.32 36.34 19.20
CA PRO A 227 6.17 35.68 18.22
C PRO A 227 6.13 34.15 18.35
N ILE A 228 6.38 33.45 17.23
CA ILE A 228 6.55 32.00 17.24
C ILE A 228 7.85 31.67 18.00
N LEU A 229 7.72 30.88 19.05
CA LEU A 229 8.84 30.38 19.82
C LEU A 229 9.27 29.00 19.30
N PRO A 230 10.56 28.65 19.35
CA PRO A 230 11.03 27.32 18.97
C PRO A 230 10.49 26.22 19.88
N GLN A 231 10.18 26.54 21.14
CA GLN A 231 9.53 25.65 22.11
C GLN A 231 8.78 26.47 23.17
N HIS A 232 7.88 25.83 23.92
CA HIS A 232 7.12 26.47 24.99
C HIS A 232 8.04 26.94 26.13
N PRO A 233 7.80 28.11 26.76
CA PRO A 233 8.66 28.62 27.84
C PRO A 233 8.79 27.70 29.06
N ALA A 234 7.76 26.89 29.33
CA ALA A 234 7.76 25.91 30.42
C ALA A 234 8.34 24.53 30.01
N SER A 235 8.75 24.37 28.75
CA SER A 235 9.33 23.10 28.27
C SER A 235 10.77 22.96 28.77
N GLU A 236 11.05 21.85 29.46
CA GLU A 236 12.42 21.44 29.84
C GLU A 236 13.18 20.78 28.67
N GLY A 237 12.59 20.74 27.47
CA GLY A 237 13.11 20.04 26.31
C GLY A 237 12.40 18.71 26.05
N ARG A 238 12.80 18.03 24.97
CA ARG A 238 12.19 16.77 24.55
C ARG A 238 12.53 15.66 25.54
N GLN A 239 11.53 15.12 26.23
CA GLN A 239 11.72 14.00 27.16
C GLN A 239 12.23 12.74 26.43
N GLU A 240 13.18 12.02 27.04
CA GLU A 240 13.64 10.71 26.59
C GLU A 240 12.44 9.75 26.51
N GLY A 241 12.06 9.34 25.30
CA GLY A 241 10.93 8.43 25.06
C GLY A 241 9.89 8.93 24.06
N THR A 242 9.88 10.22 23.70
CA THR A 242 8.98 10.72 22.66
C THR A 242 9.48 10.27 21.28
N PRO A 243 8.79 9.36 20.56
CA PRO A 243 9.30 8.79 19.31
C PRO A 243 9.44 9.87 18.23
N GLU A 244 10.53 9.83 17.47
CA GLU A 244 10.78 10.78 16.39
C GLU A 244 9.61 10.82 15.40
N GLN A 245 9.37 12.00 14.83
CA GLN A 245 8.44 12.11 13.72
C GLN A 245 9.07 11.40 12.52
N ARG A 246 8.50 10.24 12.15
CA ARG A 246 8.96 9.48 10.98
C ARG A 246 8.82 10.37 9.75
N LYS A 247 9.84 10.36 8.89
CA LYS A 247 9.81 11.08 7.59
C LYS A 247 9.11 10.21 6.55
N LEU A 248 8.50 10.86 5.56
CA LEU A 248 7.96 10.15 4.41
C LEU A 248 9.14 9.49 3.66
N PRO A 249 9.12 8.18 3.43
CA PRO A 249 10.21 7.50 2.73
C PRO A 249 10.24 7.93 1.26
N ASP A 250 11.42 7.80 0.64
CA ASP A 250 11.52 7.87 -0.82
C ASP A 250 10.76 6.69 -1.42
N PHE A 251 9.89 6.98 -2.39
CA PHE A 251 9.09 5.98 -3.06
C PHE A 251 9.71 5.49 -4.36
N ASN A 252 10.89 5.98 -4.74
CA ASN A 252 11.53 5.56 -5.97
C ASN A 252 11.83 4.05 -5.93
N ALA A 253 11.23 3.34 -6.87
CA ALA A 253 11.18 1.90 -6.89
C ALA A 253 12.31 1.26 -7.73
N GLY A 254 13.18 2.09 -8.32
CA GLY A 254 14.24 1.63 -9.23
C GLY A 254 13.71 1.09 -10.56
N LEU A 255 14.61 0.48 -11.34
CA LEU A 255 14.28 -0.17 -12.60
C LEU A 255 13.31 -1.33 -12.37
N VAL A 256 12.33 -1.47 -13.26
CA VAL A 256 11.33 -2.55 -13.18
C VAL A 256 11.97 -3.84 -13.69
N GLY A 257 12.09 -4.84 -12.82
CA GLY A 257 12.42 -6.23 -13.21
C GLY A 257 11.17 -7.11 -13.33
N PRO A 258 11.28 -8.33 -13.90
CA PRO A 258 10.20 -9.31 -13.91
C PRO A 258 9.69 -9.60 -12.50
N MET A 259 8.37 -9.76 -12.37
CA MET A 259 7.77 -10.16 -11.09
C MET A 259 8.09 -11.63 -10.77
N ASP A 260 8.31 -11.97 -9.50
CA ASP A 260 8.41 -13.37 -9.09
C ASP A 260 7.11 -14.11 -9.42
N ALA A 261 7.21 -15.11 -10.28
CA ALA A 261 6.08 -15.86 -10.83
C ALA A 261 5.29 -16.61 -9.74
N ARG A 262 5.90 -16.87 -8.58
CA ARG A 262 5.23 -17.57 -7.48
C ARG A 262 4.11 -16.78 -6.84
N TRP A 263 4.10 -15.45 -6.99
CA TRP A 263 3.01 -14.61 -6.49
C TRP A 263 1.69 -14.92 -7.20
N LEU A 264 1.74 -15.26 -8.49
CA LEU A 264 0.55 -15.58 -9.28
C LEU A 264 -0.07 -16.93 -8.92
N VAL A 265 0.73 -17.87 -8.42
CA VAL A 265 0.23 -19.16 -7.90
C VAL A 265 -0.13 -19.10 -6.41
N SER A 266 -0.28 -17.89 -5.85
CA SER A 266 -0.67 -17.66 -4.43
C SER A 266 0.20 -18.37 -3.39
N HIS A 267 1.44 -18.74 -3.72
CA HIS A 267 2.23 -19.65 -2.88
C HIS A 267 1.50 -20.96 -2.52
N ALA A 268 0.62 -21.43 -3.42
CA ALA A 268 -0.06 -22.70 -3.26
C ALA A 268 0.96 -23.79 -2.95
N GLN A 269 0.59 -24.69 -2.04
CA GLN A 269 1.40 -25.86 -1.75
C GLN A 269 1.64 -26.56 -3.10
N TYR A 270 2.91 -26.64 -3.52
CA TYR A 270 3.37 -27.24 -4.78
C TYR A 270 3.47 -26.33 -6.03
N GLY A 271 3.25 -25.02 -5.90
CA GLY A 271 3.37 -24.09 -7.04
C GLY A 271 2.29 -24.28 -8.10
N ALA A 272 1.19 -24.96 -7.75
CA ALA A 272 0.09 -25.26 -8.66
C ALA A 272 -0.60 -23.98 -9.16
N VAL A 273 -0.86 -23.92 -10.47
CA VAL A 273 -1.62 -22.84 -11.09
C VAL A 273 -3.11 -23.10 -10.91
N SER A 274 -3.81 -22.14 -10.30
CA SER A 274 -5.27 -22.17 -10.16
C SER A 274 -5.84 -20.97 -10.93
N PRO A 275 -6.33 -21.17 -12.18
CA PRO A 275 -6.91 -20.07 -12.94
C PRO A 275 -8.10 -19.43 -12.22
N TYR A 276 -8.90 -20.24 -11.52
CA TYR A 276 -10.02 -19.73 -10.71
C TYR A 276 -9.56 -18.73 -9.64
N ASP A 277 -8.47 -19.00 -8.91
CA ASP A 277 -7.96 -18.06 -7.91
C ASP A 277 -7.34 -16.81 -8.56
N ILE A 278 -6.74 -16.98 -9.73
CA ILE A 278 -6.04 -15.92 -10.48
C ILE A 278 -6.98 -14.88 -11.03
N PHE A 279 -8.08 -15.32 -11.65
CA PHE A 279 -9.07 -14.46 -12.30
C PHE A 279 -10.24 -14.15 -11.37
N GLY A 280 -10.59 -15.07 -10.46
CA GLY A 280 -11.72 -14.94 -9.53
C GLY A 280 -12.97 -15.70 -9.97
N SER A 281 -13.00 -16.15 -11.23
CA SER A 281 -14.04 -16.99 -11.83
C SER A 281 -13.47 -17.88 -12.94
N TRP A 282 -14.21 -18.91 -13.36
CA TRP A 282 -13.79 -19.73 -14.51
C TRP A 282 -14.10 -19.01 -15.82
N GLU A 283 -15.21 -18.28 -15.89
CA GLU A 283 -15.67 -17.54 -17.05
C GLU A 283 -14.65 -16.48 -17.52
N GLU A 284 -13.91 -15.86 -16.59
CA GLU A 284 -12.82 -14.94 -16.91
C GLU A 284 -11.51 -15.64 -17.27
N ALA A 285 -11.33 -16.89 -16.83
CA ALA A 285 -10.11 -17.67 -17.07
C ALA A 285 -10.17 -18.50 -18.36
N GLU A 286 -11.36 -18.96 -18.76
CA GLU A 286 -11.63 -19.82 -19.91
C GLU A 286 -11.04 -19.32 -21.24
N PRO A 287 -11.05 -18.00 -21.55
CA PRO A 287 -10.47 -17.51 -22.81
C PRO A 287 -8.96 -17.79 -22.91
N LEU A 288 -8.25 -17.71 -21.78
CA LEU A 288 -6.81 -18.03 -21.73
C LEU A 288 -6.54 -19.51 -21.46
N PHE A 289 -7.34 -20.15 -20.60
CA PHE A 289 -7.20 -21.55 -20.21
C PHE A 289 -8.41 -22.33 -20.73
N TYR A 290 -8.25 -23.04 -21.86
CA TYR A 290 -9.33 -23.83 -22.46
C TYR A 290 -9.93 -24.89 -21.51
N ARG A 291 -9.16 -25.34 -20.51
CA ARG A 291 -9.58 -26.29 -19.49
C ARG A 291 -8.89 -26.00 -18.17
N PHE A 292 -9.41 -26.55 -17.08
CA PHE A 292 -8.76 -26.39 -15.77
C PHE A 292 -7.46 -27.22 -15.70
N PRO A 293 -6.28 -26.59 -15.57
CA PRO A 293 -5.00 -27.28 -15.64
C PRO A 293 -4.67 -27.93 -14.29
N ARG A 294 -4.99 -29.22 -14.13
CA ARG A 294 -4.92 -29.90 -12.82
C ARG A 294 -3.51 -30.05 -12.25
N ASN A 295 -2.50 -30.12 -13.11
CA ASN A 295 -1.13 -30.48 -12.75
C ASN A 295 -0.10 -29.46 -13.25
N LEU A 296 -0.57 -28.31 -13.72
CA LEU A 296 0.31 -27.21 -14.13
C LEU A 296 0.91 -26.56 -12.89
N ALA A 297 2.23 -26.40 -12.90
CA ALA A 297 2.96 -25.80 -11.80
C ALA A 297 4.05 -24.83 -12.28
N VAL A 298 4.28 -23.82 -11.45
CA VAL A 298 5.35 -22.83 -11.57
C VAL A 298 6.35 -23.09 -10.44
N LEU A 299 7.57 -23.47 -10.79
CA LEU A 299 8.57 -23.97 -9.86
C LEU A 299 9.85 -23.14 -9.86
N THR A 300 10.47 -23.07 -8.68
CA THR A 300 11.77 -22.42 -8.43
C THR A 300 12.75 -23.37 -7.75
N ASP A 301 14.00 -22.94 -7.56
CA ASP A 301 14.98 -23.71 -6.79
C ASP A 301 14.55 -24.04 -5.36
N ARG A 302 13.61 -23.27 -4.78
CA ARG A 302 13.07 -23.53 -3.45
C ARG A 302 12.09 -24.70 -3.42
N ASP A 303 11.58 -25.09 -4.59
CA ASP A 303 10.52 -26.09 -4.75
C ASP A 303 11.08 -27.49 -5.10
N LYS A 304 12.42 -27.67 -5.08
CA LYS A 304 13.07 -28.98 -5.33
C LYS A 304 12.51 -30.12 -4.48
N LYS A 305 12.18 -29.84 -3.21
CA LYS A 305 11.62 -30.85 -2.28
C LYS A 305 10.17 -31.22 -2.61
N ILE A 306 9.47 -30.29 -3.23
CA ILE A 306 8.07 -30.40 -3.64
C ILE A 306 7.98 -31.22 -4.93
N ALA A 307 8.81 -30.90 -5.93
CA ALA A 307 8.85 -31.59 -7.22
C ALA A 307 9.16 -33.09 -7.07
N ARG A 308 9.98 -33.45 -6.08
CA ARG A 308 10.31 -34.86 -5.74
C ARG A 308 9.14 -35.71 -5.24
N ARG A 309 7.96 -35.15 -4.96
CA ARG A 309 6.78 -35.94 -4.54
C ARG A 309 6.05 -36.61 -5.71
N GLY A 310 6.39 -36.28 -6.96
CA GLY A 310 6.11 -37.08 -8.15
C GLY A 310 7.35 -37.83 -8.63
N ASP A 311 7.19 -38.85 -9.47
CA ASP A 311 8.29 -39.69 -9.99
C ASP A 311 9.22 -38.94 -10.97
N TRP A 312 8.96 -37.66 -11.27
CA TRP A 312 9.73 -36.87 -12.23
C TRP A 312 9.99 -35.44 -11.75
N MET A 313 11.22 -34.97 -11.98
CA MET A 313 11.68 -33.61 -11.68
C MET A 313 12.50 -33.11 -12.86
N PRO A 314 12.22 -31.91 -13.41
CA PRO A 314 13.05 -31.33 -14.47
C PRO A 314 14.51 -31.14 -14.01
N ASP A 315 15.45 -31.50 -14.86
CA ASP A 315 16.90 -31.34 -14.63
C ASP A 315 17.28 -29.87 -14.38
N ALA A 316 16.56 -28.93 -14.99
CA ALA A 316 16.73 -27.50 -14.77
C ALA A 316 16.69 -27.10 -13.29
N LEU A 317 15.80 -27.70 -12.49
CA LEU A 317 15.72 -27.46 -11.05
C LEU A 317 16.94 -28.01 -10.30
N GLY A 318 17.72 -28.91 -10.88
CA GLY A 318 18.97 -29.40 -10.30
C GLY A 318 20.10 -28.38 -10.33
N LYS A 319 20.08 -27.44 -11.28
CA LYS A 319 21.21 -26.56 -11.62
C LYS A 319 21.39 -25.35 -10.70
N GLY A 320 20.35 -24.89 -10.00
CA GLY A 320 20.49 -23.81 -9.00
C GLY A 320 20.44 -22.39 -9.55
N GLU A 321 19.72 -22.17 -10.65
CA GLU A 321 19.63 -20.86 -11.33
C GLU A 321 18.19 -20.43 -11.64
N ILE A 322 17.21 -20.93 -10.89
CA ILE A 322 15.78 -20.66 -11.07
C ILE A 322 15.27 -19.83 -9.88
N ASP A 323 15.34 -18.51 -10.03
CA ASP A 323 15.06 -17.52 -8.99
C ASP A 323 13.55 -17.22 -8.82
N GLY A 324 12.73 -17.53 -9.82
CA GLY A 324 11.30 -17.22 -9.88
C GLY A 324 10.97 -15.89 -10.56
N SER A 325 11.92 -14.95 -10.60
CA SER A 325 11.78 -13.67 -11.30
C SER A 325 12.31 -13.75 -12.72
N GLU A 326 13.62 -13.71 -12.92
CA GLU A 326 14.21 -13.74 -14.25
C GLU A 326 14.11 -15.13 -14.88
N ARG A 327 14.17 -16.20 -14.08
CA ARG A 327 14.15 -17.58 -14.57
C ARG A 327 13.18 -18.42 -13.76
N VAL A 328 12.27 -19.10 -14.45
CA VAL A 328 11.23 -19.93 -13.86
C VAL A 328 11.04 -21.21 -14.66
N VAL A 329 10.69 -22.30 -13.99
CA VAL A 329 10.33 -23.57 -14.64
C VAL A 329 8.82 -23.72 -14.60
N LEU A 330 8.20 -23.93 -15.77
CA LEU A 330 6.82 -24.35 -15.87
C LEU A 330 6.77 -25.83 -16.17
N THR A 331 5.91 -26.57 -15.48
CA THR A 331 5.75 -28.02 -15.65
C THR A 331 4.29 -28.39 -15.76
N ASN A 332 3.97 -29.40 -16.57
CA ASN A 332 2.65 -30.01 -16.59
C ASN A 332 2.75 -31.52 -16.81
N HIS A 333 1.80 -32.28 -16.29
CA HIS A 333 1.76 -33.74 -16.43
C HIS A 333 0.33 -34.29 -16.43
N ASN A 334 0.12 -35.47 -17.01
CA ASN A 334 -1.18 -36.17 -16.98
C ASN A 334 -1.12 -37.53 -16.25
N GLY A 335 0.02 -37.85 -15.63
CA GLY A 335 0.26 -39.09 -14.89
C GLY A 335 0.99 -40.17 -15.70
N SER A 336 0.92 -40.12 -17.04
CA SER A 336 1.74 -40.97 -17.93
C SER A 336 2.86 -40.19 -18.61
N GLU A 337 2.61 -38.92 -18.91
CA GLU A 337 3.51 -38.03 -19.64
C GLU A 337 3.73 -36.76 -18.82
N ALA A 338 4.87 -36.11 -19.03
CA ALA A 338 5.17 -34.84 -18.41
C ALA A 338 6.07 -34.00 -19.31
N ILE A 339 5.88 -32.68 -19.24
CA ILE A 339 6.71 -31.71 -19.95
C ILE A 339 7.11 -30.55 -19.04
N SER A 340 8.22 -29.91 -19.39
CA SER A 340 8.65 -28.69 -18.75
C SER A 340 9.30 -27.73 -19.72
N VAL A 341 9.21 -26.44 -19.41
CA VAL A 341 9.85 -25.35 -20.13
C VAL A 341 10.50 -24.41 -19.14
N VAL A 342 11.76 -24.05 -19.40
CA VAL A 342 12.46 -22.99 -18.67
C VAL A 342 12.22 -21.68 -19.40
N LEU A 343 11.51 -20.77 -18.73
CA LEU A 343 11.26 -19.42 -19.20
C LEU A 343 12.27 -18.48 -18.55
N LYS A 344 13.02 -17.74 -19.38
CA LYS A 344 13.78 -16.57 -18.96
C LYS A 344 13.07 -15.29 -19.38
N ARG A 345 12.97 -14.33 -18.47
CA ARG A 345 12.35 -13.01 -18.68
C ARG A 345 13.34 -11.91 -18.34
N THR A 346 13.38 -10.88 -19.17
CA THR A 346 14.12 -9.65 -18.88
C THR A 346 13.29 -8.44 -19.23
N ILE A 347 13.38 -7.37 -18.44
CA ILE A 347 12.73 -6.10 -18.74
C ILE A 347 13.81 -5.04 -18.88
N VAL A 348 13.84 -4.37 -20.04
CA VAL A 348 14.81 -3.32 -20.35
C VAL A 348 14.04 -2.08 -20.79
N GLU A 349 14.39 -0.94 -20.22
CA GLU A 349 13.89 0.37 -20.63
C GLU A 349 14.98 1.14 -21.38
N ASP A 350 14.65 1.64 -22.56
CA ASP A 350 15.50 2.48 -23.39
C ASP A 350 14.71 3.68 -23.97
N ASP A 351 15.32 4.36 -24.95
CA ASP A 351 14.69 5.50 -25.65
C ASP A 351 13.56 5.06 -26.61
N ALA A 352 13.58 3.81 -27.10
CA ALA A 352 12.57 3.28 -28.00
C ALA A 352 11.33 2.77 -27.24
N GLY A 353 11.49 2.39 -25.98
CA GLY A 353 10.37 2.02 -25.11
C GLY A 353 10.81 1.11 -23.97
N ILE A 354 9.89 0.25 -23.55
CA ILE A 354 10.15 -0.80 -22.57
C ILE A 354 9.96 -2.14 -23.27
N ARG A 355 11.00 -2.97 -23.29
CA ARG A 355 10.99 -4.31 -23.90
C ARG A 355 11.01 -5.37 -22.81
N ILE A 356 10.03 -6.26 -22.85
CA ILE A 356 9.94 -7.48 -22.06
C ILE A 356 10.35 -8.64 -22.97
N THR A 357 11.53 -9.20 -22.78
CA THR A 357 11.99 -10.35 -23.58
C THR A 357 11.69 -11.64 -22.85
N ALA A 358 11.06 -12.59 -23.55
CA ALA A 358 10.75 -13.93 -23.09
C ALA A 358 11.56 -14.95 -23.92
N THR A 359 12.52 -15.63 -23.30
CA THR A 359 13.37 -16.64 -23.96
C THR A 359 13.05 -18.03 -23.40
N LEU A 360 12.75 -18.98 -24.28
CA LEU A 360 12.56 -20.39 -23.90
C LEU A 360 13.91 -21.12 -23.94
N GLU A 361 14.60 -21.20 -22.80
CA GLU A 361 16.00 -21.64 -22.73
C GLU A 361 16.16 -23.15 -22.94
N SER A 362 15.23 -23.94 -22.42
CA SER A 362 15.23 -25.39 -22.57
C SER A 362 13.83 -25.96 -22.34
N SER A 363 13.58 -27.14 -22.89
CA SER A 363 12.42 -27.95 -22.56
C SER A 363 12.84 -29.39 -22.25
N GLU A 364 12.00 -30.09 -21.50
CA GLU A 364 12.19 -31.51 -21.19
C GLU A 364 10.86 -32.25 -21.35
N MET A 365 10.92 -33.49 -21.80
CA MET A 365 9.76 -34.35 -22.02
C MET A 365 10.02 -35.73 -21.40
N LEU A 366 9.06 -36.25 -20.65
CA LEU A 366 9.10 -37.59 -20.07
C LEU A 366 8.03 -38.49 -20.70
N ASN A 367 8.44 -39.71 -21.07
CA ASN A 367 7.59 -40.78 -21.63
C ASN A 367 6.85 -40.41 -22.91
N VAL A 368 7.29 -39.35 -23.60
CA VAL A 368 6.62 -38.85 -24.80
C VAL A 368 7.64 -38.30 -25.80
N LYS A 369 7.34 -38.44 -27.09
CA LYS A 369 8.09 -37.80 -28.18
C LYS A 369 7.40 -36.53 -28.69
N GLU A 370 6.07 -36.56 -28.72
CA GLU A 370 5.21 -35.44 -29.09
C GLU A 370 4.21 -35.21 -27.95
N PRO A 371 4.28 -34.09 -27.23
CA PRO A 371 3.46 -33.88 -26.05
C PRO A 371 1.99 -33.78 -26.42
N GLY A 372 1.12 -34.35 -25.56
CA GLY A 372 -0.33 -34.14 -25.71
C GLY A 372 -0.66 -32.65 -25.77
N GLN A 373 -1.52 -32.28 -26.71
CA GLN A 373 -1.94 -30.90 -26.99
C GLN A 373 -2.19 -30.10 -25.71
N ASP A 374 -3.03 -30.66 -24.85
CA ASP A 374 -3.43 -29.97 -23.63
C ASP A 374 -2.26 -29.66 -22.67
N LEU A 375 -1.16 -30.44 -22.69
CA LEU A 375 -0.05 -30.21 -21.77
C LEU A 375 0.69 -28.92 -22.12
N TYR A 376 0.93 -28.69 -23.41
CA TYR A 376 1.67 -27.52 -23.85
C TYR A 376 0.77 -26.29 -23.93
N ASP A 377 -0.52 -26.42 -24.27
CA ASP A 377 -1.51 -25.33 -24.19
C ASP A 377 -1.53 -24.73 -22.78
N ASP A 378 -1.66 -25.59 -21.75
CA ASP A 378 -1.64 -25.17 -20.34
C ASP A 378 -0.34 -24.40 -19.98
N ILE A 379 0.82 -24.83 -20.51
CA ILE A 379 2.11 -24.13 -20.30
C ILE A 379 2.13 -22.79 -21.03
N SER A 380 1.71 -22.74 -22.30
CA SER A 380 1.61 -21.50 -23.09
C SER A 380 0.73 -20.48 -22.39
N SER A 381 -0.46 -20.88 -21.92
CA SER A 381 -1.39 -20.03 -21.18
C SER A 381 -0.76 -19.45 -19.91
N ALA A 382 -0.02 -20.26 -19.14
CA ALA A 382 0.68 -19.75 -17.96
C ALA A 382 1.82 -18.79 -18.31
N ILE A 383 2.61 -19.06 -19.36
CA ILE A 383 3.66 -18.13 -19.80
C ILE A 383 3.02 -16.81 -20.27
N THR A 384 1.96 -16.87 -21.06
CA THR A 384 1.18 -15.70 -21.50
C THR A 384 0.69 -14.90 -20.31
N LEU A 385 0.13 -15.54 -19.28
CA LEU A 385 -0.30 -14.88 -18.04
C LEU A 385 0.87 -14.16 -17.33
N LEU A 386 2.04 -14.79 -17.23
CA LEU A 386 3.22 -14.18 -16.60
C LEU A 386 3.64 -12.91 -17.35
N LEU A 387 3.76 -12.99 -18.68
CA LEU A 387 4.19 -11.88 -19.53
C LEU A 387 3.17 -10.74 -19.55
N ALA A 388 1.87 -11.08 -19.60
CA ALA A 388 0.78 -10.13 -19.51
C ALA A 388 0.79 -9.38 -18.17
N THR A 389 1.08 -10.08 -17.07
CA THR A 389 1.16 -9.48 -15.74
C THR A 389 2.38 -8.57 -15.59
N ASP A 390 3.53 -8.97 -16.14
CA ASP A 390 4.73 -8.11 -16.19
C ASP A 390 4.45 -6.84 -17.00
N ALA A 391 3.79 -6.95 -18.16
CA ALA A 391 3.41 -5.82 -19.00
C ALA A 391 2.43 -4.86 -18.30
N ASP A 392 1.38 -5.38 -17.68
CA ASP A 392 0.41 -4.60 -16.90
C ASP A 392 1.12 -3.83 -15.77
N ARG A 393 1.97 -4.53 -15.01
CA ARG A 393 2.76 -3.90 -13.95
C ARG A 393 3.66 -2.78 -14.46
N VAL A 394 4.36 -2.99 -15.58
CA VAL A 394 5.18 -1.96 -16.24
C VAL A 394 4.32 -0.76 -16.63
N MET A 395 3.17 -0.98 -17.27
CA MET A 395 2.26 0.10 -17.69
C MET A 395 1.72 0.89 -16.49
N ARG A 396 1.32 0.20 -15.42
CA ARG A 396 0.89 0.85 -14.17
C ARG A 396 2.01 1.69 -13.54
N ARG A 397 3.26 1.25 -13.61
CA ARG A 397 4.41 2.01 -13.12
C ARG A 397 4.70 3.24 -13.97
N GLN A 398 4.49 3.16 -15.28
CA GLN A 398 4.57 4.33 -16.16
C GLN A 398 3.48 5.36 -15.81
N MET A 399 2.25 4.93 -15.50
CA MET A 399 1.18 5.84 -15.06
C MET A 399 1.55 6.61 -13.79
N ASP A 400 2.20 5.96 -12.82
CA ASP A 400 2.63 6.60 -11.57
C ASP A 400 3.57 7.80 -11.82
N VAL A 401 4.38 7.73 -12.88
CA VAL A 401 5.37 8.77 -13.23
C VAL A 401 4.93 9.65 -14.41
N GLY A 402 3.70 9.48 -14.90
CA GLY A 402 3.17 10.22 -16.05
C GLY A 402 3.83 9.89 -17.39
N ALA A 403 4.47 8.72 -17.51
CA ALA A 403 5.08 8.23 -18.74
C ALA A 403 4.09 7.39 -19.56
N THR A 404 4.33 7.30 -20.87
CA THR A 404 3.50 6.54 -21.84
C THR A 404 4.34 5.91 -22.95
N LYS A 405 5.54 5.43 -22.61
CA LYS A 405 6.41 4.70 -23.53
C LYS A 405 5.72 3.42 -24.03
N GLN A 406 6.03 3.06 -25.27
CA GLN A 406 5.60 1.80 -25.87
C GLN A 406 6.14 0.62 -25.05
N VAL A 407 5.26 -0.31 -24.68
CA VAL A 407 5.63 -1.60 -24.10
C VAL A 407 5.61 -2.66 -25.20
N THR A 408 6.68 -3.43 -25.34
CA THR A 408 6.79 -4.51 -26.33
C THR A 408 7.15 -5.82 -25.61
N ILE A 409 6.37 -6.87 -25.85
CA ILE A 409 6.68 -8.24 -25.44
C ILE A 409 7.35 -8.93 -26.61
N ALA A 410 8.63 -9.26 -26.47
CA ALA A 410 9.44 -9.93 -27.47
C ALA A 410 9.60 -11.41 -27.12
N ILE A 411 9.10 -12.30 -27.96
CA ILE A 411 9.22 -13.75 -27.78
C ILE A 411 10.43 -14.23 -28.58
N ASP A 412 11.48 -14.60 -27.85
CA ASP A 412 12.77 -15.01 -28.40
C ASP A 412 12.87 -16.53 -28.49
N ASN A 413 12.84 -17.01 -29.72
CA ASN A 413 13.03 -18.41 -30.09
C ASN A 413 14.27 -18.58 -30.99
N SER A 414 15.26 -17.71 -30.87
CA SER A 414 16.43 -17.66 -31.77
C SER A 414 17.55 -18.68 -31.45
N GLY A 415 17.46 -19.40 -30.32
CA GLY A 415 18.41 -20.45 -29.95
C GLY A 415 18.17 -21.78 -30.68
N PRO A 416 19.02 -22.81 -30.44
CA PRO A 416 18.70 -24.18 -30.84
C PRO A 416 17.39 -24.57 -30.16
N THR A 417 16.35 -24.86 -30.93
CA THR A 417 14.99 -25.11 -30.44
C THR A 417 14.55 -26.53 -30.75
N ASP A 418 13.77 -27.09 -29.83
CA ASP A 418 13.02 -28.32 -30.06
C ASP A 418 11.59 -27.97 -30.50
N ASP A 419 10.88 -28.97 -31.01
CA ASP A 419 9.51 -28.81 -31.50
C ASP A 419 8.60 -28.24 -30.41
N LEU A 420 8.76 -28.69 -29.15
CA LEU A 420 7.97 -28.21 -28.01
C LEU A 420 8.16 -26.70 -27.78
N ARG A 421 9.40 -26.19 -27.77
CA ARG A 421 9.64 -24.74 -27.62
C ARG A 421 9.08 -23.94 -28.79
N THR A 422 9.17 -24.46 -30.01
CA THR A 422 8.63 -23.78 -31.19
C THR A 422 7.11 -23.69 -31.14
N MET A 423 6.43 -24.77 -30.72
CA MET A 423 4.99 -24.78 -30.49
C MET A 423 4.58 -23.78 -29.40
N VAL A 424 5.21 -23.87 -28.23
CA VAL A 424 4.92 -22.98 -27.08
C VAL A 424 5.17 -21.52 -27.43
N ALA A 425 6.30 -21.18 -28.08
CA ALA A 425 6.59 -19.80 -28.48
C ALA A 425 5.57 -19.24 -29.47
N SER A 426 5.11 -20.07 -30.42
CA SER A 426 4.12 -19.67 -31.42
C SER A 426 2.76 -19.41 -30.80
N ASP A 427 2.37 -20.24 -29.84
CA ASP A 427 1.09 -20.18 -29.14
C ASP A 427 1.03 -19.01 -28.14
N ILE A 428 2.10 -18.76 -27.38
CA ILE A 428 2.22 -17.56 -26.53
C ILE A 428 2.00 -16.28 -27.35
N ALA A 429 2.62 -16.21 -28.53
CA ALA A 429 2.50 -15.05 -29.40
C ALA A 429 1.06 -14.86 -29.90
N LEU A 430 0.39 -15.96 -30.27
CA LEU A 430 -0.99 -15.95 -30.72
C LEU A 430 -1.93 -15.46 -29.60
N LEU A 431 -1.84 -16.07 -28.41
CA LEU A 431 -2.68 -15.71 -27.25
C LEU A 431 -2.52 -14.23 -26.84
N LEU A 432 -1.30 -13.69 -26.93
CA LEU A 432 -1.04 -12.27 -26.67
C LEU A 432 -1.60 -11.35 -27.77
N GLU A 433 -1.54 -11.77 -29.04
CA GLU A 433 -2.05 -11.01 -30.18
C GLU A 433 -3.59 -11.00 -30.23
N GLU A 434 -4.23 -12.11 -29.87
CA GLU A 434 -5.69 -12.26 -29.78
C GLU A 434 -6.29 -11.49 -28.59
N GLY A 435 -5.47 -11.20 -27.57
CA GLY A 435 -5.89 -10.42 -26.42
C GLY A 435 -6.75 -11.20 -25.43
N GLU A 436 -6.57 -12.52 -25.37
CA GLU A 436 -7.28 -13.45 -24.46
C GLU A 436 -7.03 -13.14 -22.97
N ILE A 437 -6.06 -12.27 -22.68
CA ILE A 437 -5.85 -11.67 -21.38
C ILE A 437 -5.74 -10.15 -21.47
N SER A 438 -6.53 -9.45 -20.63
CA SER A 438 -6.42 -7.99 -20.53
C SER A 438 -5.08 -7.58 -19.93
N ILE A 439 -4.30 -6.78 -20.67
CA ILE A 439 -3.01 -6.21 -20.23
C ILE A 439 -3.14 -4.73 -19.90
N VAL A 440 -4.13 -4.04 -20.47
CA VAL A 440 -4.27 -2.58 -20.36
C VAL A 440 -4.87 -2.23 -19.00
N PRO A 441 -4.12 -1.55 -18.09
CA PRO A 441 -4.66 -1.18 -16.79
C PRO A 441 -5.74 -0.10 -16.93
N GLU A 442 -6.68 -0.10 -15.98
CA GLU A 442 -7.73 0.92 -15.91
C GLU A 442 -7.11 2.33 -15.86
N GLY A 443 -7.55 3.21 -16.77
CA GLY A 443 -7.06 4.59 -16.85
C GLY A 443 -5.78 4.78 -17.67
N TRP A 444 -5.25 3.73 -18.32
CA TRP A 444 -4.15 3.87 -19.27
C TRP A 444 -4.55 4.74 -20.48
N SER A 445 -3.72 5.72 -20.81
CA SER A 445 -3.92 6.62 -21.96
C SER A 445 -2.76 6.58 -22.96
N GLY A 446 -1.80 5.66 -22.78
CA GLY A 446 -0.68 5.48 -23.69
C GLY A 446 -0.99 4.52 -24.85
N PRO A 447 0.02 4.15 -25.65
CA PRO A 447 -0.15 3.16 -26.71
C PRO A 447 -0.51 1.78 -26.14
N ALA A 448 -1.22 0.98 -26.92
CA ALA A 448 -1.40 -0.44 -26.62
C ALA A 448 -0.03 -1.15 -26.64
N PHE A 449 0.11 -2.25 -25.89
CA PHE A 449 1.33 -3.06 -25.96
C PHE A 449 1.49 -3.68 -27.35
N LYS A 450 2.72 -4.08 -27.69
CA LYS A 450 3.05 -4.77 -28.95
C LYS A 450 3.62 -6.16 -28.66
N VAL A 451 3.36 -7.10 -29.55
CA VAL A 451 4.01 -8.40 -29.57
C VAL A 451 5.03 -8.41 -30.71
N GLU A 452 6.24 -8.90 -30.43
CA GLU A 452 7.32 -9.03 -31.41
C GLU A 452 7.81 -10.48 -31.38
N ARG A 453 7.77 -11.17 -32.53
CA ARG A 453 8.28 -12.54 -32.68
C ARG A 453 9.73 -12.47 -33.17
N ILE A 454 10.70 -12.89 -32.36
CA ILE A 454 12.12 -12.95 -32.76
C ILE A 454 12.40 -14.36 -33.27
N ALA A 455 12.24 -14.55 -34.58
CA ALA A 455 12.49 -15.83 -35.25
C ALA A 455 13.96 -15.95 -35.69
N MET A 456 14.46 -17.19 -35.75
CA MET A 456 15.69 -17.49 -36.49
C MET A 456 15.51 -17.10 -37.95
N TRP A 457 16.46 -16.32 -38.48
CA TRP A 457 16.68 -16.27 -39.92
C TRP A 457 16.96 -17.70 -40.40
N GLY A 458 16.18 -18.15 -41.38
CA GLY A 458 16.06 -19.55 -41.78
C GLY A 458 17.41 -20.27 -41.92
N ALA A 459 17.45 -21.52 -41.44
CA ALA A 459 18.46 -22.46 -41.88
C ALA A 459 18.43 -22.51 -43.43
N PRO A 460 19.55 -22.22 -44.12
CA PRO A 460 19.57 -22.33 -45.56
C PRO A 460 19.53 -23.81 -45.95
N GLY A 461 18.44 -24.25 -46.57
CA GLY A 461 18.40 -25.49 -47.34
C GLY A 461 17.41 -26.53 -46.87
N MET A 462 16.13 -26.33 -47.18
CA MET A 462 15.24 -27.41 -47.61
C MET A 462 14.27 -26.83 -48.65
N THR A 463 14.74 -26.76 -49.89
CA THR A 463 13.86 -26.80 -51.07
C THR A 463 13.53 -28.27 -51.37
N MET A 464 12.24 -28.47 -51.71
CA MET A 464 11.55 -29.70 -52.14
C MET A 464 12.38 -30.87 -52.66
#